data_AF-A0AAW1BH73-F1
#
_entry.id   AF-A0AAW1BH73-F1
#
_cell.length_a   1.000
_cell.length_b   1.000
_cell.length_c   1.000
_cell.angle_alpha   90.00
_cell.angle_beta   90.00
_cell.angle_gamma   90.00
#
_symmetry.space_group_name_H-M   'P 1'
#
loop_
_entity.id
_entity.type
_entity.pdbx_description
1 polymer ?
#
loop_
_entity_poly.entity_id
_entity_poly.type
_entity_poly.pdbx_seq_one_letter_code
_entity_poly.pdbx_strand_id
1 'polypeptide(L)'
;MHKLQHSKKLIFYCNCYDLSFNQGFFEEEEGKEYIYKEPKLTGLSEISQRLMKLYADKFGADNVKIIQDSNKVNPKDLDPKYAYIQVTYVTPFFEEKEAGERKTDFEMHHNINHFVFETPFTLSGKKHGGVEEQCKRRTILTTSHLFPYVKKRIQVINQSSTELNPIEVAIDEMSKKISELKQLCTMEEVDMIRLQLKLQGSVSVKVNIVQPFSQV
;
A
#
# COMPACT_ATOMS: atom_id res chain seq x y z
N MET A 1 21.02 -15.16 20.80
CA MET A 1 19.55 -15.12 20.77
C MET A 1 19.10 -14.15 19.68
N HIS A 2 18.78 -14.67 18.50
CA HIS A 2 18.29 -13.88 17.37
C HIS A 2 16.85 -13.46 17.65
N LYS A 3 16.62 -12.17 17.95
CA LYS A 3 15.27 -11.61 17.95
C LYS A 3 14.73 -11.68 16.51
N LEU A 4 13.67 -12.46 16.32
CA LEU A 4 12.91 -12.51 15.07
C LEU A 4 12.38 -11.11 14.78
N GLN A 5 13.05 -10.40 13.88
CA GLN A 5 12.64 -9.11 13.35
C GLN A 5 11.37 -9.35 12.53
N HIS A 6 10.22 -9.19 13.19
CA HIS A 6 8.91 -9.47 12.62
C HIS A 6 8.71 -8.67 11.32
N SER A 7 8.16 -9.39 10.35
CA SER A 7 8.07 -9.12 8.93
C SER A 7 7.33 -7.81 8.58
N LYS A 8 8.00 -6.66 8.66
CA LYS A 8 7.65 -5.53 7.78
C LYS A 8 8.22 -5.86 6.40
N LYS A 9 7.53 -6.66 5.59
CA LYS A 9 7.99 -7.05 4.26
C LYS A 9 7.14 -6.42 3.17
N LEU A 10 7.86 -5.97 2.14
CA LEU A 10 7.60 -4.70 1.47
C LEU A 10 7.29 -4.99 0.02
N ILE A 11 5.99 -5.00 -0.25
CA ILE A 11 5.46 -5.23 -1.57
C ILE A 11 5.03 -3.86 -2.08
N PHE A 12 5.54 -3.49 -3.25
CA PHE A 12 5.28 -2.18 -3.84
C PHE A 12 4.62 -2.36 -5.19
N TYR A 13 3.49 -1.71 -5.36
CA TYR A 13 2.90 -1.49 -6.67
C TYR A 13 3.61 -0.32 -7.34
N CYS A 14 4.04 -0.51 -8.58
CA CYS A 14 4.59 0.56 -9.39
C CYS A 14 3.84 0.65 -10.72
N ASN A 15 3.51 1.86 -11.11
CA ASN A 15 2.92 2.19 -12.39
C ASN A 15 3.85 3.17 -13.14
N CYS A 16 4.15 2.90 -14.40
CA CYS A 16 5.00 3.75 -15.23
C CYS A 16 4.14 4.43 -16.30
N TYR A 17 4.21 5.76 -16.35
CA TYR A 17 3.53 6.55 -17.36
C TYR A 17 4.56 7.23 -18.25
N ASP A 18 4.48 6.92 -19.55
CA ASP A 18 5.10 7.70 -20.61
C ASP A 18 4.01 8.46 -21.34
N LEU A 19 4.27 9.72 -21.69
CA LEU A 19 3.40 10.51 -22.54
C LEU A 19 4.19 11.18 -23.67
N SER A 20 5.49 10.89 -23.77
CA SER A 20 6.39 11.51 -24.73
C SER A 20 6.24 10.86 -26.11
N PHE A 21 5.35 11.43 -26.93
CA PHE A 21 5.12 10.96 -28.30
C PHE A 21 6.37 10.98 -29.21
N ASN A 22 7.41 11.75 -28.86
CA ASN A 22 8.63 11.90 -29.66
C ASN A 22 9.89 11.25 -29.05
N GLN A 23 9.87 10.88 -27.77
CA GLN A 23 11.06 10.37 -27.06
C GLN A 23 10.95 8.90 -26.67
N GLY A 24 9.72 8.37 -26.48
CA GLY A 24 9.45 6.95 -26.30
C GLY A 24 10.31 6.31 -25.21
N PHE A 25 10.32 6.87 -24.01
CA PHE A 25 11.17 6.43 -22.90
C PHE A 25 10.90 4.97 -22.50
N PHE A 26 9.63 4.60 -22.31
CA PHE A 26 9.30 3.29 -21.74
C PHE A 26 9.02 2.19 -22.78
N GLU A 27 8.82 2.53 -24.05
CA GLU A 27 8.55 1.59 -25.17
C GLU A 27 7.56 0.47 -24.76
N GLU A 28 8.04 -0.76 -24.58
CA GLU A 28 7.23 -1.92 -24.17
C GLU A 28 6.70 -1.85 -22.73
N GLU A 29 7.23 -0.98 -21.87
CA GLU A 29 6.82 -0.83 -20.46
C GLU A 29 5.76 0.26 -20.26
N GLU A 30 5.38 0.99 -21.32
CA GLU A 30 4.36 2.04 -21.24
C GLU A 30 3.01 1.48 -20.77
N GLY A 31 2.45 2.12 -19.73
CA GLY A 31 1.15 1.73 -19.16
C GLY A 31 1.14 0.37 -18.47
N LYS A 32 2.30 -0.28 -18.31
CA LYS A 32 2.42 -1.55 -17.59
C LYS A 32 2.57 -1.32 -16.10
N GLU A 33 1.84 -2.12 -15.36
CA GLU A 33 1.78 -2.08 -13.91
C GLU A 33 2.43 -3.33 -13.32
N TYR A 34 3.20 -3.16 -12.24
CA TYR A 34 3.95 -4.26 -11.65
C TYR A 34 3.89 -4.24 -10.13
N ILE A 35 3.83 -5.43 -9.54
CA ILE A 35 4.13 -5.65 -8.13
C ILE A 35 5.59 -6.04 -7.98
N TYR A 36 6.33 -5.26 -7.19
CA TYR A 36 7.71 -5.50 -6.79
C TYR A 36 7.75 -6.12 -5.40
N LYS A 37 8.46 -7.25 -5.27
CA LYS A 37 8.75 -7.86 -3.98
C LYS A 37 10.20 -7.55 -3.58
N GLU A 38 10.36 -6.63 -2.62
CA GLU A 38 11.68 -6.20 -2.16
C GLU A 38 12.20 -7.05 -0.99
N PRO A 39 13.53 -7.22 -0.87
CA PRO A 39 14.12 -7.92 0.27
C PRO A 39 14.15 -7.04 1.54
N LYS A 40 14.23 -7.68 2.71
CA LYS A 40 14.54 -7.03 4.01
C LYS A 40 13.53 -5.94 4.43
N LEU A 41 14.02 -4.73 4.73
CA LEU A 41 13.32 -3.55 5.30
C LEU A 41 13.38 -2.34 4.34
N THR A 42 13.47 -2.57 3.03
CA THR A 42 13.42 -1.51 2.01
C THR A 42 12.17 -0.64 2.12
N GLY A 43 12.33 0.60 2.57
CA GLY A 43 11.22 1.55 2.69
C GLY A 43 10.76 2.12 1.34
N LEU A 44 9.58 2.77 1.33
CA LEU A 44 9.04 3.43 0.14
C LEU A 44 10.04 4.43 -0.48
N SER A 45 10.71 5.23 0.36
CA SER A 45 11.73 6.18 -0.10
C SER A 45 12.91 5.49 -0.80
N GLU A 46 13.33 4.34 -0.30
CA GLU A 46 14.49 3.61 -0.85
C GLU A 46 14.19 3.03 -2.22
N ILE A 47 13.03 2.37 -2.40
CA ILE A 47 12.62 1.86 -3.72
C ILE A 47 12.36 3.02 -4.69
N SER A 48 11.70 4.10 -4.26
CA SER A 48 11.44 5.27 -5.11
C SER A 48 12.73 5.92 -5.60
N GLN A 49 13.73 6.08 -4.73
CA GLN A 49 15.05 6.60 -5.11
C GLN A 49 15.80 5.64 -6.04
N ARG A 50 15.74 4.33 -5.78
CA ARG A 50 16.38 3.31 -6.63
C ARG A 50 15.78 3.28 -8.03
N LEU A 51 14.45 3.35 -8.15
CA LEU A 51 13.76 3.43 -9.44
C LEU A 51 14.07 4.76 -10.14
N MET A 52 13.97 5.89 -9.43
CA MET A 52 14.32 7.20 -9.98
C MET A 52 15.73 7.18 -10.56
N LYS A 53 16.72 6.68 -9.82
CA LYS A 53 18.11 6.58 -10.30
C LYS A 53 18.22 5.68 -11.53
N LEU A 54 17.62 4.48 -11.49
CA LEU A 54 17.67 3.53 -12.60
C LEU A 54 17.15 4.12 -13.92
N TYR A 55 16.05 4.87 -13.86
CA TYR A 55 15.46 5.48 -15.06
C TYR A 55 16.11 6.82 -15.42
N ALA A 56 16.62 7.58 -14.44
CA ALA A 56 17.44 8.76 -14.69
C ALA A 56 18.73 8.40 -15.45
N ASP A 57 19.37 7.28 -15.10
CA ASP A 57 20.56 6.78 -15.80
C ASP A 57 20.25 6.39 -17.27
N LYS A 58 18.99 6.06 -17.58
CA LYS A 58 18.53 5.72 -18.95
C LYS A 58 18.06 6.93 -19.75
N PHE A 59 17.31 7.83 -19.11
CA PHE A 59 16.54 8.88 -19.79
C PHE A 59 17.06 10.29 -19.53
N GLY A 60 18.02 10.45 -18.61
CA GLY A 60 18.48 11.73 -18.09
C GLY A 60 17.75 12.12 -16.81
N ALA A 61 18.49 12.63 -15.82
CA ALA A 61 17.96 12.96 -14.50
C ALA A 61 16.84 14.01 -14.53
N ASP A 62 16.90 14.94 -15.49
CA ASP A 62 15.91 16.01 -15.64
C ASP A 62 14.62 15.55 -16.31
N ASN A 63 14.54 14.30 -16.78
CA ASN A 63 13.39 13.77 -17.53
C ASN A 63 12.54 12.79 -16.71
N VAL A 64 12.88 12.48 -15.45
CA VAL A 64 12.18 11.47 -14.64
C VAL A 64 11.54 12.08 -13.39
N LYS A 65 10.28 11.76 -13.12
CA LYS A 65 9.53 12.21 -11.94
C LYS A 65 8.89 11.05 -11.20
N ILE A 66 8.91 11.11 -9.87
CA ILE A 66 8.21 10.16 -8.99
C ILE A 66 6.85 10.74 -8.60
N ILE A 67 5.78 9.98 -8.84
CA ILE A 67 4.44 10.29 -8.33
C ILE A 67 4.30 9.61 -6.96
N GLN A 68 4.22 10.43 -5.90
CA GLN A 68 4.04 9.95 -4.53
C GLN A 68 2.55 9.73 -4.17
N ASP A 69 1.65 10.29 -4.96
CA ASP A 69 0.21 10.10 -4.82
C ASP A 69 -0.17 8.67 -5.20
N SER A 70 -1.03 8.01 -4.43
CA SER A 70 -1.55 6.66 -4.73
C SER A 70 -2.86 6.68 -5.53
N ASN A 71 -3.45 7.85 -5.78
CA ASN A 71 -4.64 7.98 -6.60
C ASN A 71 -4.41 7.49 -8.03
N LYS A 72 -5.49 7.10 -8.69
CA LYS A 72 -5.44 6.79 -10.12
C LYS A 72 -5.00 8.04 -10.88
N VAL A 73 -3.86 7.94 -11.55
CA VAL A 73 -3.32 9.05 -12.33
C VAL A 73 -4.10 9.16 -13.62
N ASN A 74 -4.53 10.37 -13.95
CA ASN A 74 -5.08 10.69 -15.25
C ASN A 74 -3.93 11.16 -16.14
N PRO A 75 -3.57 10.42 -17.22
CA PRO A 75 -2.42 10.77 -18.05
C PRO A 75 -2.54 12.16 -18.69
N LYS A 76 -3.76 12.69 -18.86
CA LYS A 76 -3.97 14.04 -19.42
C LYS A 76 -3.47 15.17 -18.52
N ASP A 77 -3.29 14.90 -17.23
CA ASP A 77 -2.86 15.89 -16.24
C ASP A 77 -1.33 15.91 -16.05
N LEU A 78 -0.62 15.02 -16.76
CA LEU A 78 0.82 14.90 -16.70
C LEU A 78 1.48 15.67 -17.85
N ASP A 79 2.67 16.22 -17.60
CA ASP A 79 3.45 16.93 -18.62
C ASP A 79 4.15 15.90 -19.53
N PRO A 80 3.85 15.87 -20.85
CA PRO A 80 4.41 14.90 -21.79
C PRO A 80 5.93 14.89 -21.89
N LYS A 81 6.62 15.90 -21.35
CA LYS A 81 8.09 15.98 -21.33
C LYS A 81 8.74 14.96 -20.39
N TYR A 82 8.04 14.50 -19.35
CA TYR A 82 8.65 13.66 -18.32
C TYR A 82 8.15 12.21 -18.36
N ALA A 83 9.05 11.30 -18.01
CA ALA A 83 8.77 9.93 -17.61
C ALA A 83 8.32 9.90 -16.14
N TYR A 84 7.12 9.41 -15.88
CA TYR A 84 6.58 9.34 -14.51
C TYR A 84 6.57 7.91 -13.98
N ILE A 85 6.95 7.77 -12.71
CA ILE A 85 6.92 6.49 -11.99
C ILE A 85 6.12 6.71 -10.71
N GLN A 86 4.95 6.08 -10.63
CA GLN A 86 4.16 6.03 -9.40
C GLN A 86 4.60 4.83 -8.57
N VAL A 87 4.82 5.03 -7.28
CA VAL A 87 5.19 3.95 -6.35
C VAL A 87 4.28 3.99 -5.13
N THR A 88 3.56 2.89 -4.91
CA THR A 88 2.58 2.75 -3.83
C THR A 88 2.89 1.49 -3.01
N TYR A 89 2.90 1.62 -1.69
CA TYR A 89 3.00 0.45 -0.82
C TYR A 89 1.72 -0.37 -0.85
N VAL A 90 1.84 -1.69 -0.96
CA VAL A 90 0.71 -2.63 -0.93
C VAL A 90 0.96 -3.74 0.09
N THR A 91 -0.11 -4.38 0.51
CA THR A 91 -0.07 -5.57 1.37
C THR A 91 -0.77 -6.74 0.70
N PRO A 92 -0.40 -8.01 1.00
CA PRO A 92 -1.18 -9.15 0.55
C PRO A 92 -2.65 -9.00 0.95
N PHE A 93 -3.55 -9.31 0.03
CA PHE A 93 -4.99 -9.30 0.26
C PHE A 93 -5.52 -10.72 0.30
N PHE A 94 -6.40 -10.99 1.26
CA PHE A 94 -7.07 -12.28 1.43
C PHE A 94 -8.54 -12.01 1.67
N GLU A 95 -9.39 -12.78 1.03
CA GLU A 95 -10.82 -12.80 1.35
C GLU A 95 -11.04 -13.44 2.73
N GLU A 96 -12.19 -13.19 3.35
CA GLU A 96 -12.49 -13.63 4.72
C GLU A 96 -12.26 -15.13 4.94
N LYS A 97 -12.68 -15.96 3.97
CA LYS A 97 -12.46 -17.41 3.99
C LYS A 97 -10.96 -17.76 4.00
N GLU A 98 -10.19 -17.17 3.09
CA GLU A 98 -8.76 -17.44 2.95
C GLU A 98 -7.96 -16.89 4.15
N ALA A 99 -8.36 -15.74 4.68
CA ALA A 99 -7.78 -15.14 5.87
C ALA A 99 -7.94 -16.03 7.12
N GLY A 100 -9.03 -16.81 7.21
CA GLY A 100 -9.23 -17.80 8.27
C GLY A 100 -8.31 -19.02 8.18
N GLU A 101 -7.88 -19.38 6.96
CA GLU A 101 -7.00 -20.51 6.69
C GLU A 101 -5.52 -20.16 6.89
N ARG A 102 -5.11 -18.93 6.54
CA ARG A 102 -3.72 -18.46 6.65
C ARG A 102 -3.43 -17.88 8.04
N LYS A 103 -2.79 -18.68 8.90
CA LYS A 103 -2.55 -18.33 10.32
C LYS A 103 -1.13 -17.86 10.59
N THR A 104 -0.18 -18.28 9.77
CA THR A 104 1.24 -18.05 9.99
C THR A 104 1.79 -16.97 9.06
N ASP A 105 2.86 -16.30 9.51
CA ASP A 105 3.62 -15.36 8.68
C ASP A 105 4.06 -16.01 7.35
N PHE A 106 4.40 -17.30 7.35
CA PHE A 106 4.80 -17.99 6.13
C PHE A 106 3.63 -18.07 5.14
N GLU A 107 2.47 -18.53 5.59
CA GLU A 107 1.27 -18.64 4.77
C GLU A 107 0.84 -17.28 4.22
N MET A 108 0.91 -16.21 5.00
CA MET A 108 0.56 -14.87 4.51
C MET A 108 1.49 -14.32 3.41
N HIS A 109 2.64 -14.98 3.13
CA HIS A 109 3.65 -14.48 2.17
C HIS A 109 4.02 -15.48 1.07
N HIS A 110 3.40 -16.66 1.07
CA HIS A 110 3.66 -17.75 0.13
C HIS A 110 2.40 -18.05 -0.68
N ASN A 111 2.56 -18.26 -1.99
CA ASN A 111 1.46 -18.46 -2.94
C ASN A 111 0.43 -17.32 -2.86
N ILE A 112 0.89 -16.09 -3.06
CA ILE A 112 0.06 -14.88 -3.04
C ILE A 112 0.11 -14.14 -4.37
N ASN A 113 -1.03 -13.67 -4.85
CA ASN A 113 -1.15 -12.88 -6.08
C ASN A 113 -2.15 -11.71 -5.98
N HIS A 114 -2.80 -11.53 -4.83
CA HIS A 114 -3.71 -10.42 -4.58
C HIS A 114 -3.04 -9.43 -3.62
N PHE A 115 -3.10 -8.16 -3.95
CA PHE A 115 -2.49 -7.09 -3.18
C PHE A 115 -3.44 -5.92 -3.03
N VAL A 116 -3.46 -5.30 -1.85
CA VAL A 116 -4.35 -4.18 -1.54
C VAL A 116 -3.57 -2.95 -1.09
N PHE A 117 -4.04 -1.79 -1.54
CA PHE A 117 -3.75 -0.49 -0.94
C PHE A 117 -5.04 0.29 -0.73
N GLU A 118 -5.00 1.23 0.21
CA GLU A 118 -6.14 2.10 0.54
C GLU A 118 -5.73 3.55 0.29
N THR A 119 -6.57 4.32 -0.40
CA THR A 119 -6.33 5.74 -0.71
C THR A 119 -7.44 6.59 -0.07
N PRO A 120 -7.10 7.57 0.79
CA PRO A 120 -8.08 8.44 1.41
C PRO A 120 -8.57 9.50 0.42
N PHE A 121 -9.87 9.82 0.48
CA PHE A 121 -10.46 10.90 -0.29
C PHE A 121 -11.67 11.49 0.45
N THR A 122 -12.14 12.66 0.03
CA THR A 122 -13.39 13.28 0.49
C THR A 122 -14.30 13.52 -0.71
N LEU A 123 -15.61 13.68 -0.47
CA LEU A 123 -16.57 14.04 -1.52
C LEU A 123 -16.29 15.40 -2.16
N SER A 124 -15.56 16.28 -1.45
CA SER A 124 -15.08 17.56 -1.96
C SER A 124 -13.82 17.45 -2.83
N GLY A 125 -13.29 16.24 -3.04
CA GLY A 125 -12.11 15.98 -3.88
C GLY A 125 -10.77 16.18 -3.18
N LYS A 126 -10.76 16.49 -1.88
CA LYS A 126 -9.53 16.52 -1.07
C LYS A 126 -9.14 15.10 -0.67
N LYS A 127 -7.87 14.89 -0.30
CA LYS A 127 -7.41 13.60 0.24
C LYS A 127 -7.86 13.38 1.67
N HIS A 128 -7.73 14.43 2.48
CA HIS A 128 -7.99 14.40 3.91
C HIS A 128 -9.07 15.39 4.29
N GLY A 129 -9.92 14.98 5.22
CA GLY A 129 -10.99 15.79 5.77
C GLY A 129 -11.32 15.41 7.21
N GLY A 130 -12.39 15.99 7.74
CA GLY A 130 -13.01 15.54 8.99
C GLY A 130 -13.48 14.09 8.90
N VAL A 131 -13.68 13.45 10.06
CA VAL A 131 -14.09 12.04 10.12
C VAL A 131 -15.44 11.82 9.43
N GLU A 132 -16.32 12.82 9.49
CA GLU A 132 -17.63 12.87 8.86
C GLU A 132 -17.60 12.93 7.33
N GLU A 133 -16.47 13.34 6.73
CA GLU A 133 -16.30 13.46 5.28
C GLU A 133 -15.21 12.53 4.71
N GLN A 134 -14.48 11.83 5.58
CA GLN A 134 -13.36 10.99 5.18
C GLN A 134 -13.85 9.67 4.58
N CYS A 135 -13.79 9.57 3.26
CA CYS A 135 -13.99 8.33 2.52
C CYS A 135 -12.65 7.60 2.29
N LYS A 136 -12.74 6.34 1.85
CA LYS A 136 -11.57 5.52 1.53
C LYS A 136 -11.82 4.65 0.32
N ARG A 137 -10.90 4.66 -0.65
CA ARG A 137 -10.92 3.74 -1.79
C ARG A 137 -9.97 2.59 -1.51
N ARG A 138 -10.48 1.37 -1.47
CA ARG A 138 -9.70 0.13 -1.39
C ARG A 138 -9.49 -0.41 -2.79
N THR A 139 -8.24 -0.54 -3.21
CA THR A 139 -7.88 -1.07 -4.54
C THR A 139 -7.19 -2.42 -4.37
N ILE A 140 -7.71 -3.44 -5.04
CA ILE A 140 -7.14 -4.79 -5.07
C ILE A 140 -6.53 -5.02 -6.45
N LEU A 141 -5.29 -5.51 -6.47
CA LEU A 141 -4.49 -5.78 -7.65
C LEU A 141 -4.23 -7.29 -7.73
N THR A 142 -4.45 -7.87 -8.90
CA THR A 142 -4.14 -9.28 -9.18
C THR A 142 -2.97 -9.38 -10.14
N THR A 143 -1.93 -10.10 -9.74
CA THR A 143 -0.75 -10.36 -10.58
C THR A 143 -0.93 -11.59 -11.46
N SER A 144 -0.25 -11.61 -12.61
CA SER A 144 -0.25 -12.75 -13.55
C SER A 144 0.26 -14.07 -12.95
N HIS A 145 1.12 -13.99 -11.93
CA HIS A 145 1.73 -15.14 -11.27
C HIS A 145 1.74 -14.91 -9.75
N LEU A 146 1.92 -15.99 -8.99
CA LEU A 146 2.02 -15.95 -7.54
C LEU A 146 3.45 -15.66 -7.10
N PHE A 147 3.62 -14.95 -5.99
CA PHE A 147 4.88 -14.91 -5.27
C PHE A 147 5.00 -16.08 -4.29
N PRO A 148 6.22 -16.61 -4.03
CA PRO A 148 7.49 -16.25 -4.70
C PRO A 148 7.52 -16.72 -6.17
N TYR A 149 8.23 -15.97 -7.01
CA TYR A 149 8.36 -16.27 -8.44
C TYR A 149 9.83 -16.11 -8.88
N VAL A 150 10.16 -16.64 -10.06
CA VAL A 150 11.51 -16.54 -10.64
C VAL A 150 11.93 -15.08 -10.90
N LYS A 151 10.95 -14.18 -11.12
CA LYS A 151 11.18 -12.73 -11.26
C LYS A 151 10.80 -11.99 -9.97
N LYS A 152 11.52 -10.91 -9.68
CA LYS A 152 11.28 -10.02 -8.52
C LYS A 152 10.09 -9.08 -8.70
N ARG A 153 9.65 -8.88 -9.95
CA ARG A 153 8.45 -8.11 -10.30
C ARG A 153 7.52 -8.96 -11.14
N ILE A 154 6.22 -8.83 -10.91
CA ILE A 154 5.18 -9.55 -11.64
C ILE A 154 4.16 -8.53 -12.13
N GLN A 155 3.77 -8.62 -13.40
CA GLN A 155 2.81 -7.71 -14.01
C GLN A 155 1.43 -7.88 -13.37
N VAL A 156 0.78 -6.75 -13.09
CA VAL A 156 -0.64 -6.68 -12.70
C VAL A 156 -1.49 -6.89 -13.96
N ILE A 157 -2.43 -7.82 -13.88
CA ILE A 157 -3.33 -8.17 -14.99
C ILE A 157 -4.77 -7.77 -14.73
N ASN A 158 -5.12 -7.50 -13.47
CA ASN A 158 -6.45 -7.05 -13.09
C ASN A 158 -6.37 -6.11 -11.89
N GLN A 159 -7.32 -5.18 -11.84
CA GLN A 159 -7.51 -4.25 -10.74
C GLN A 159 -9.01 -4.08 -10.49
N SER A 160 -9.41 -4.16 -9.22
CA SER A 160 -10.74 -3.78 -8.78
C SER A 160 -10.65 -2.75 -7.65
N SER A 161 -11.68 -1.91 -7.50
CA SER A 161 -11.72 -0.93 -6.43
C SER A 161 -13.11 -0.83 -5.83
N THR A 162 -13.16 -0.67 -4.51
CA THR A 162 -14.38 -0.43 -3.75
C THR A 162 -14.20 0.84 -2.92
N GLU A 163 -15.22 1.69 -2.91
CA GLU A 163 -15.23 2.90 -2.11
C GLU A 163 -16.04 2.68 -0.84
N LEU A 164 -15.47 3.11 0.28
CA LEU A 164 -16.08 3.11 1.60
C LEU A 164 -16.47 4.55 1.92
N ASN A 165 -17.71 4.73 2.35
CA ASN A 165 -18.22 5.98 2.87
C ASN A 165 -17.69 6.25 4.31
N PRO A 166 -17.91 7.44 4.88
CA PRO A 166 -17.32 7.80 6.18
C PRO A 166 -17.69 6.86 7.34
N ILE A 167 -18.94 6.35 7.38
CA ILE A 167 -19.33 5.40 8.45
C ILE A 167 -18.69 4.02 8.26
N GLU A 168 -18.56 3.56 7.01
CA GLU A 168 -17.85 2.32 6.69
C GLU A 168 -16.35 2.42 7.01
N VAL A 169 -15.74 3.59 6.77
CA VAL A 169 -14.35 3.87 7.17
C VAL A 169 -14.19 3.76 8.68
N ALA A 170 -15.08 4.38 9.45
CA ALA A 170 -15.05 4.30 10.91
C ALA A 170 -15.19 2.85 11.41
N ILE A 171 -16.13 2.08 10.85
CA ILE A 171 -16.32 0.66 11.19
C ILE A 171 -15.07 -0.16 10.86
N ASP A 172 -14.48 0.03 9.67
CA ASP A 172 -13.29 -0.70 9.24
C ASP A 172 -12.08 -0.41 10.15
N GLU A 173 -11.86 0.86 10.52
CA GLU A 173 -10.77 1.25 11.42
C GLU A 173 -10.96 0.69 12.85
N MET A 174 -12.18 0.80 13.39
CA MET A 174 -12.51 0.26 14.71
C MET A 174 -12.39 -1.26 14.76
N SER A 175 -12.86 -1.95 13.71
CA SER A 175 -12.77 -3.42 13.61
C SER A 175 -11.32 -3.89 13.54
N LYS A 176 -10.48 -3.21 12.72
CA LYS A 176 -9.04 -3.46 12.65
C LYS A 176 -8.35 -3.24 14.01
N LYS A 177 -8.68 -2.16 14.72
CA LYS A 177 -8.13 -1.86 16.04
C LYS A 177 -8.51 -2.93 17.08
N ILE A 178 -9.76 -3.36 17.09
CA ILE A 178 -10.24 -4.43 17.98
C ILE A 178 -9.52 -5.75 17.66
N SER A 179 -9.43 -6.11 16.39
CA SER A 179 -8.75 -7.34 15.95
C SER A 179 -7.26 -7.33 16.35
N GLU A 180 -6.56 -6.23 16.13
CA GLU A 180 -5.15 -6.08 16.51
C GLU A 180 -4.94 -6.22 18.02
N LEU A 181 -5.78 -5.59 18.84
CA LEU A 181 -5.70 -5.72 20.30
C LEU A 181 -6.03 -7.14 20.77
N LYS A 182 -7.08 -7.75 20.23
CA LYS A 182 -7.44 -9.15 20.55
C LYS A 182 -6.28 -10.08 20.24
N GLN A 183 -5.70 -9.96 19.05
CA GLN A 183 -4.56 -10.78 18.65
C GLN A 183 -3.41 -10.66 19.65
N LEU A 184 -3.02 -9.45 20.03
CA LEU A 184 -1.93 -9.20 20.99
C LEU A 184 -2.21 -9.78 22.38
N CYS A 185 -3.46 -9.77 22.83
CA CYS A 185 -3.87 -10.35 24.11
C CYS A 185 -3.93 -11.88 24.09
N THR A 186 -4.12 -12.51 22.92
CA THR A 186 -4.24 -13.96 22.77
C THR A 186 -2.94 -14.65 22.34
N MET A 187 -1.83 -13.91 22.22
CA MET A 187 -0.52 -14.51 21.93
C MET A 187 -0.04 -15.37 23.10
N GLU A 188 0.56 -16.52 22.81
CA GLU A 188 1.14 -17.42 23.82
C GLU A 188 2.24 -16.71 24.66
N GLU A 189 3.06 -15.88 24.00
CA GLU A 189 3.96 -14.93 24.64
C GLU A 189 3.55 -13.50 24.29
N VAL A 190 3.12 -12.73 25.30
CA VAL A 190 2.64 -11.35 25.12
C VAL A 190 3.82 -10.40 24.96
N ASP A 191 3.90 -9.73 23.80
CA ASP A 191 4.81 -8.59 23.59
C ASP A 191 4.27 -7.36 24.32
N MET A 192 4.73 -7.17 25.55
CA MET A 192 4.30 -6.07 26.43
C MET A 192 4.55 -4.68 25.82
N ILE A 193 5.63 -4.49 25.06
CA ILE A 193 5.95 -3.18 24.44
C ILE A 193 4.94 -2.89 23.33
N ARG A 194 4.68 -3.87 22.47
CA ARG A 194 3.72 -3.71 21.37
C ARG A 194 2.30 -3.55 21.89
N LEU A 195 1.90 -4.34 22.88
CA LEU A 195 0.59 -4.23 23.53
C LEU A 195 0.41 -2.84 24.17
N GLN A 196 1.39 -2.38 24.95
CA GLN A 196 1.33 -1.06 25.59
C GLN A 196 1.22 0.06 24.55
N LEU A 197 2.04 0.03 23.50
CA LEU A 197 2.01 1.03 22.43
C LEU A 197 0.61 1.11 21.78
N LYS A 198 0.02 -0.05 21.47
CA LYS A 198 -1.28 -0.13 20.79
C LYS A 198 -2.43 0.26 21.70
N LEU A 199 -2.40 -0.19 22.96
CA LEU A 199 -3.42 0.13 23.96
C LEU A 199 -3.40 1.61 24.35
N GLN A 200 -2.22 2.17 24.64
CA GLN A 200 -2.06 3.58 24.96
C GLN A 200 -2.56 4.46 23.81
N GLY A 201 -2.23 4.10 22.57
CA GLY A 201 -2.73 4.75 21.36
C GLY A 201 -4.22 4.51 21.06
N SER A 202 -4.96 3.79 21.92
CA SER A 202 -6.41 3.62 21.83
C SER A 202 -7.13 4.40 22.94
N VAL A 203 -6.63 4.34 24.18
CA VAL A 203 -7.34 4.87 25.37
C VAL A 203 -6.77 6.19 25.90
N SER A 204 -5.56 6.58 25.49
CA SER A 204 -4.88 7.78 25.99
C SER A 204 -4.28 8.59 24.85
N VAL A 205 -5.11 8.87 23.84
CA VAL A 205 -4.66 9.53 22.63
C VAL A 205 -4.44 11.02 22.89
N LYS A 206 -3.24 11.51 22.56
CA LYS A 206 -2.84 12.92 22.77
C LYS A 206 -2.69 13.73 21.47
N VAL A 207 -2.65 13.05 20.32
CA VAL A 207 -2.26 13.67 19.03
C VAL A 207 -3.25 13.37 17.90
N ASN A 208 -3.83 12.17 17.84
CA ASN A 208 -4.80 11.79 16.81
C ASN A 208 -6.25 11.78 17.36
N ILE A 209 -7.20 12.28 16.57
CA ILE A 209 -8.62 12.37 16.95
C ILE A 209 -9.27 10.99 16.77
N VAL A 210 -8.96 10.02 17.65
CA VAL A 210 -9.71 8.73 17.72
C VAL A 210 -10.93 8.87 18.65
N GLN A 211 -11.08 10.01 19.33
CA GLN A 211 -12.18 10.31 20.25
C GLN A 211 -13.35 11.19 19.72
N PRO A 212 -13.71 11.28 18.42
CA PRO A 212 -14.96 11.98 18.08
C PRO A 212 -16.21 11.15 18.43
N PHE A 213 -16.10 9.83 18.57
CA PHE A 213 -17.25 8.93 18.73
C PHE A 213 -17.61 8.59 20.18
N SER A 214 -16.85 9.08 21.15
CA SER A 214 -17.08 8.84 22.60
C SER A 214 -17.76 10.00 23.32
N GLN A 215 -18.23 11.01 22.57
CA GLN A 215 -19.06 12.10 23.09
C GLN A 215 -20.41 12.11 22.36
N VAL A 216 -21.23 11.09 22.61
CA VAL A 216 -22.69 11.14 22.44
C VAL A 216 -23.31 10.60 23.71
#